data_AF-A0A5V4Z9R1-F1
#
_entry.id   AF-A0A5V4Z9R1-F1
#
_cell.length_a   1.000
_cell.length_b   1.000
_cell.length_c   1.000
_cell.angle_alpha   90.00
_cell.angle_beta   90.00
_cell.angle_gamma   90.00
#
_symmetry.space_group_name_H-M   'P 1'
#
loop_
_entity.id
_entity.type
_entity.pdbx_description
1 polymer ?
#
loop_
_entity_poly.entity_id
_entity_poly.type
_entity_poly.pdbx_seq_one_letter_code
_entity_poly.pdbx_strand_id
1 'polypeptide(L)'
;MTNITPNIVVSQPSQLFTLARSFKANANGKIYIGKIDTDPVNQENQIPVYLEREDGTHVQVAQPIVINSAGYPVYNGQIAKFVTVQGHSMAVYDRCGVQQFYFPNVLKYDPDQFEKRLSGNDGFK
;
A
#
# COMPACT_ATOMS: atom_id res chain seq x y z
N MET A 1 -22.16 8.18 -36.96
CA MET A 1 -21.41 8.31 -35.69
C MET A 1 -20.99 6.92 -35.27
N THR A 2 -19.69 6.68 -35.08
CA THR A 2 -19.18 5.38 -34.63
C THR A 2 -19.62 5.15 -33.18
N ASN A 3 -20.27 4.01 -32.94
CA ASN A 3 -20.71 3.62 -31.61
C ASN A 3 -19.49 3.08 -30.86
N ILE A 4 -19.01 3.84 -29.88
CA ILE A 4 -17.90 3.46 -29.01
C ILE A 4 -18.48 2.91 -27.70
N THR A 5 -18.01 1.73 -27.29
CA THR A 5 -18.27 1.16 -25.96
C THR A 5 -17.00 1.34 -25.12
N PRO A 6 -16.81 2.49 -24.45
CA PRO A 6 -15.61 2.72 -23.65
C PRO A 6 -15.60 1.79 -22.44
N ASN A 7 -14.64 0.86 -22.40
CA ASN A 7 -14.48 -0.14 -21.33
C ASN A 7 -13.22 0.05 -20.47
N ILE A 8 -12.38 1.05 -20.80
CA ILE A 8 -11.09 1.25 -20.16
C ILE A 8 -11.06 2.65 -19.56
N VAL A 9 -10.95 2.72 -18.24
CA VAL A 9 -10.81 3.96 -17.50
C VAL A 9 -9.39 4.49 -17.69
N VAL A 10 -9.25 5.77 -18.03
CA VAL A 10 -7.97 6.47 -17.97
C VAL A 10 -7.72 6.81 -16.49
N SER A 11 -6.94 5.98 -15.80
CA SER A 11 -6.59 6.17 -14.39
C SER A 11 -5.09 6.00 -14.17
N GLN A 12 -4.58 6.68 -13.15
CA GLN A 12 -3.26 6.39 -12.59
C GLN A 12 -3.37 5.20 -11.64
N PRO A 13 -2.49 4.18 -11.70
CA PRO A 13 -2.55 2.99 -10.85
C PRO A 13 -2.17 3.24 -9.36
N SER A 14 -2.28 4.47 -8.87
CA SER A 14 -2.01 4.78 -7.47
C SER A 14 -3.21 4.40 -6.61
N GLN A 15 -3.03 3.42 -5.71
CA GLN A 15 -4.11 2.98 -4.85
C GLN A 15 -4.33 3.98 -3.70
N LEU A 16 -5.53 4.56 -3.66
CA LEU A 16 -6.00 5.39 -2.55
C LEU A 16 -6.33 4.53 -1.33
N PHE A 17 -6.04 5.03 -0.14
CA PHE A 17 -6.52 4.45 1.10
C PHE A 17 -7.90 5.02 1.43
N THR A 18 -8.91 4.14 1.41
CA THR A 18 -10.31 4.48 1.71
C THR A 18 -10.76 3.82 3.02
N LEU A 19 -11.98 4.13 3.48
CA LEU A 19 -12.60 3.42 4.59
C LEU A 19 -13.22 2.10 4.11
N ALA A 20 -13.16 1.06 4.93
CA ALA A 20 -13.63 -0.28 4.56
C ALA A 20 -15.16 -0.37 4.39
N ARG A 21 -15.91 0.53 5.04
CA ARG A 21 -17.38 0.49 5.09
C ARG A 21 -18.06 1.67 4.39
N SER A 22 -17.28 2.56 3.77
CA SER A 22 -17.82 3.67 3.00
C SER A 22 -16.79 4.15 2.00
N PHE A 23 -17.23 4.52 0.80
CA PHE A 23 -16.35 5.03 -0.24
C PHE A 23 -15.93 6.48 0.04
N LYS A 24 -15.00 6.65 1.00
CA LYS A 24 -14.43 7.91 1.46
C LYS A 24 -12.94 7.70 1.72
N ALA A 25 -12.14 8.75 1.54
CA ALA A 25 -10.73 8.74 1.93
C ALA A 25 -10.58 8.41 3.42
N ASN A 26 -9.59 7.58 3.76
CA ASN A 26 -9.22 7.31 5.14
C ASN A 26 -8.38 8.47 5.72
N ALA A 27 -8.98 9.66 5.77
CA ALA A 27 -8.31 10.88 6.17
C ALA A 27 -7.79 10.81 7.62
N ASN A 28 -6.54 11.20 7.83
CA ASN A 28 -5.80 11.07 9.10
C ASN A 28 -5.72 9.62 9.62
N GLY A 29 -5.92 8.65 8.73
CA GLY A 29 -5.64 7.25 9.01
C GLY A 29 -4.14 6.98 9.13
N LYS A 30 -3.83 5.79 9.61
CA LYS A 30 -2.48 5.33 9.92
C LYS A 30 -2.20 4.01 9.20
N ILE A 31 -1.02 3.91 8.61
CA ILE A 31 -0.52 2.69 7.98
C ILE A 31 0.67 2.18 8.79
N TYR A 32 0.62 0.91 9.16
CA TYR A 32 1.68 0.18 9.84
C TYR A 32 2.19 -0.93 8.92
N ILE A 33 3.51 -1.12 8.91
CA ILE A 33 4.25 -2.01 8.04
C ILE A 33 5.16 -2.90 8.90
N GLY A 34 5.08 -4.21 8.71
CA GLY A 34 5.83 -5.15 9.55
C GLY A 34 6.23 -6.42 8.83
N LYS A 35 6.78 -7.35 9.60
CA LYS A 35 7.16 -8.68 9.12
C LYS A 35 5.92 -9.40 8.58
N ILE A 36 6.09 -10.18 7.52
CA ILE A 36 5.04 -11.02 6.95
C ILE A 36 4.39 -11.89 8.04
N ASP A 37 3.08 -12.04 7.97
CA ASP A 37 2.24 -12.86 8.85
C ASP A 37 2.32 -12.46 10.35
N THR A 38 2.67 -11.20 10.64
CA THR A 38 2.67 -10.61 12.01
C THR A 38 1.77 -9.38 12.12
N ASP A 39 1.49 -8.94 13.35
CA ASP A 39 0.81 -7.67 13.62
C ASP A 39 1.82 -6.51 13.62
N PRO A 40 1.77 -5.58 12.64
CA PRO A 40 2.72 -4.47 12.52
C PRO A 40 2.44 -3.31 13.50
N VAL A 41 1.35 -3.33 14.27
CA VAL A 41 1.13 -2.35 15.33
C VAL A 41 2.13 -2.54 16.48
N ASN A 42 2.52 -3.80 16.74
CA ASN A 42 3.59 -4.11 17.68
C ASN A 42 4.94 -3.67 17.12
N GLN A 43 5.66 -2.83 17.87
CA GLN A 43 6.90 -2.21 17.41
C GLN A 43 8.00 -3.24 17.06
N GLU A 44 8.06 -4.38 17.76
CA GLU A 44 9.02 -5.47 17.50
C GLU A 44 8.79 -6.18 16.15
N ASN A 45 7.57 -6.06 15.62
CA ASN A 45 7.20 -6.62 14.33
C ASN A 45 7.41 -5.64 13.18
N GLN A 46 7.64 -4.35 13.47
CA GLN A 46 7.83 -3.34 12.43
C GLN A 46 9.15 -3.56 11.70
N ILE A 47 9.15 -3.22 10.41
CA ILE A 47 10.34 -3.22 9.57
C ILE A 47 10.64 -1.78 9.11
N PRO A 48 11.88 -1.49 8.67
CA PRO A 48 12.22 -0.20 8.10
C PRO A 48 11.35 0.16 6.89
N VAL A 49 10.87 1.39 6.87
CA VAL A 49 10.15 2.01 5.75
C VAL A 49 10.99 3.18 5.25
N TYR A 50 11.07 3.35 3.94
CA TYR A 50 11.84 4.40 3.31
C TYR A 50 10.94 5.29 2.46
N LEU A 51 11.15 6.59 2.55
CA LEU A 51 10.68 7.57 1.57
C LEU A 51 11.60 7.49 0.34
N GLU A 52 11.02 7.26 -0.83
CA GLU A 52 11.71 7.40 -2.11
C GLU A 52 11.47 8.80 -2.66
N ARG A 53 12.57 9.54 -2.89
CA ARG A 53 12.55 10.88 -3.47
C ARG A 53 12.49 10.83 -5.00
N GLU A 54 12.21 11.97 -5.61
CA GLU A 54 12.16 12.12 -7.08
C GLU A 54 13.51 11.83 -7.75
N ASP A 55 14.62 12.06 -7.05
CA ASP A 55 15.98 11.73 -7.49
C ASP A 55 16.34 10.23 -7.33
N GLY A 56 15.41 9.41 -6.84
CA GLY A 56 15.58 7.98 -6.60
C GLY A 56 16.29 7.63 -5.29
N THR A 57 16.68 8.61 -4.48
CA THR A 57 17.30 8.34 -3.17
C THR A 57 16.28 7.94 -2.11
N HIS A 58 16.74 7.19 -1.09
CA HIS A 58 15.91 6.67 -0.02
C HIS A 58 16.29 7.24 1.34
N VAL A 59 15.27 7.67 2.10
CA VAL A 59 15.44 8.14 3.49
C VAL A 59 14.54 7.32 4.40
N GLN A 60 15.10 6.74 5.45
CA GLN A 60 14.30 5.99 6.42
C GLN A 60 13.36 6.94 7.18
N VAL A 61 12.11 6.52 7.35
CA VAL A 61 11.06 7.30 8.02
C VAL A 61 10.42 6.49 9.15
N ALA A 62 9.89 7.21 10.14
CA ALA A 62 9.19 6.60 11.25
C ALA A 62 7.78 6.13 10.85
N GLN A 63 7.29 5.13 11.55
CA GLN A 63 5.91 4.66 11.49
C GLN A 63 5.09 5.24 12.66
N PRO A 64 3.76 5.35 12.53
CA PRO A 64 2.94 5.02 11.37
C PRO A 64 3.04 6.07 10.25
N ILE A 65 2.77 5.64 9.02
CA ILE A 65 2.62 6.55 7.88
C ILE A 65 1.23 7.18 7.95
N VAL A 66 1.15 8.49 7.78
CA VAL A 66 -0.11 9.25 7.86
C VAL A 66 -0.76 9.34 6.49
N ILE A 67 -2.09 9.28 6.45
CA ILE A 67 -2.91 9.42 5.25
C ILE A 67 -3.55 10.82 5.24
N ASN A 68 -3.42 11.57 4.15
CA ASN A 68 -4.02 12.89 4.02
C ASN A 68 -5.53 12.83 3.72
N SER A 69 -6.17 14.00 3.62
CA SER A 69 -7.61 14.13 3.32
C SER A 69 -8.03 13.57 1.96
N ALA A 70 -7.11 13.41 1.02
CA ALA A 70 -7.35 12.84 -0.29
C ALA A 70 -7.13 11.31 -0.34
N GLY A 71 -6.65 10.69 0.76
CA GLY A 71 -6.42 9.25 0.83
C GLY A 71 -5.01 8.82 0.39
N TYR A 72 -4.07 9.76 0.27
CA TYR A 72 -2.67 9.47 -0.06
C TYR A 72 -1.80 9.37 1.18
N PRO A 73 -0.79 8.47 1.21
CA PRO A 73 0.24 8.50 2.23
C PRO A 73 1.08 9.76 2.08
N VAL A 74 1.41 10.40 3.20
CA VAL A 74 2.16 11.67 3.22
C VAL A 74 3.33 11.64 4.18
N TYR A 75 4.38 12.40 3.83
CA TYR A 75 5.49 12.74 4.70
C TYR A 75 5.58 14.26 4.80
N ASN A 76 5.56 14.80 6.03
CA ASN A 76 5.51 16.25 6.28
C ASN A 76 4.42 17.00 5.47
N GLY A 77 3.26 16.36 5.29
CA GLY A 77 2.12 16.92 4.56
C GLY A 77 2.18 16.82 3.04
N GLN A 78 3.31 16.37 2.47
CA GLN A 78 3.45 16.15 1.03
C GLN A 78 3.17 14.69 0.68
N ILE A 79 2.53 14.47 -0.48
CA ILE A 79 2.33 13.12 -1.03
C ILE A 79 3.70 12.52 -1.30
N ALA A 80 3.90 11.30 -0.82
CA ALA A 80 5.20 10.66 -0.78
C ALA A 80 5.09 9.20 -1.20
N LYS A 81 6.14 8.70 -1.86
CA LYS A 81 6.30 7.28 -2.16
C LYS A 81 7.03 6.59 -1.03
N PHE A 82 6.41 5.56 -0.44
CA PHE A 82 7.01 4.75 0.61
C PHE A 82 7.33 3.36 0.06
N VAL A 83 8.51 2.86 0.37
CA VAL A 83 9.01 1.57 -0.11
C VAL A 83 9.65 0.77 1.02
N THR A 84 9.68 -0.56 0.85
CA THR A 84 10.36 -1.50 1.73
C THR A 84 11.30 -2.37 0.90
N VAL A 85 12.37 -2.88 1.53
CA VAL A 85 13.34 -3.77 0.87
C VAL A 85 12.75 -5.18 0.66
N GLN A 86 11.88 -5.61 1.56
CA GLN A 86 11.30 -6.95 1.58
C GLN A 86 9.77 -6.90 1.57
N GLY A 87 9.13 -8.03 1.29
CA GLY A 87 7.69 -8.20 1.49
C GLY A 87 7.29 -7.98 2.95
N HIS A 88 6.06 -7.50 3.15
CA HIS A 88 5.62 -7.01 4.46
C HIS A 88 4.14 -7.32 4.72
N SER A 89 3.79 -7.35 6.01
CA SER A 89 2.41 -7.19 6.46
C SER A 89 2.04 -5.71 6.50
N MET A 90 0.76 -5.41 6.36
CA MET A 90 0.24 -4.04 6.42
C MET A 90 -1.05 -4.00 7.24
N ALA A 91 -1.15 -3.06 8.18
CA ALA A 91 -2.40 -2.75 8.87
C ALA A 91 -2.76 -1.29 8.66
N VAL A 92 -4.02 -1.04 8.29
CA VAL A 92 -4.54 0.30 8.02
C VAL A 92 -5.63 0.61 9.04
N TYR A 93 -5.44 1.70 9.77
CA TYR A 93 -6.38 2.19 10.78
C TYR A 93 -6.95 3.54 10.35
N ASP A 94 -8.17 3.84 10.79
CA ASP A 94 -8.73 5.17 10.64
C ASP A 94 -8.28 6.13 11.76
N ARG A 95 -8.71 7.38 11.66
CA ARG A 95 -8.42 8.43 12.64
C ARG A 95 -8.91 8.11 14.07
N CYS A 96 -9.92 7.24 14.19
CA CYS A 96 -10.50 6.83 15.46
C CYS A 96 -9.81 5.58 16.04
N GLY A 97 -8.80 5.05 15.36
CA GLY A 97 -8.10 3.83 15.77
C GLY A 97 -8.88 2.55 15.44
N VAL A 98 -9.87 2.61 14.54
CA VAL A 98 -10.58 1.41 14.06
C VAL A 98 -9.86 0.84 12.85
N GLN A 99 -9.52 -0.45 12.91
CA GLN A 99 -8.88 -1.15 11.80
C GLN A 99 -9.82 -1.20 10.59
N GLN A 100 -9.34 -0.68 9.46
CA GLN A 100 -10.03 -0.72 8.18
C GLN A 100 -9.60 -1.95 7.38
N PHE A 101 -8.29 -2.20 7.30
CA PHE A 101 -7.74 -3.30 6.52
C PHE A 101 -6.54 -3.94 7.21
N TYR A 102 -6.35 -5.22 6.93
CA TYR A 102 -5.15 -5.97 7.29
C TYR A 102 -4.75 -6.89 6.15
N PHE A 103 -3.47 -6.88 5.82
CA PHE A 103 -2.86 -7.76 4.84
C PHE A 103 -1.69 -8.47 5.50
N PRO A 104 -1.75 -9.79 5.71
CA PRO A 104 -0.65 -10.52 6.35
C PRO A 104 0.61 -10.58 5.46
N ASN A 105 0.45 -10.52 4.13
CA ASN A 105 1.54 -10.38 3.18
C ASN A 105 1.04 -9.66 1.93
N VAL A 106 1.50 -8.43 1.70
CA VAL A 106 1.07 -7.60 0.56
C VAL A 106 1.48 -8.21 -0.79
N LEU A 107 2.63 -8.87 -0.88
CA LEU A 107 3.09 -9.49 -2.13
C LEU A 107 2.17 -10.62 -2.61
N LYS A 108 1.31 -11.19 -1.76
CA LYS A 108 0.32 -12.21 -2.21
C LYS A 108 -0.72 -11.63 -3.19
N TYR A 109 -0.85 -10.31 -3.25
CA TYR A 109 -1.84 -9.59 -4.07
C TYR A 109 -1.21 -8.86 -5.26
N ASP A 110 0.11 -8.96 -5.43
CA ASP A 110 0.82 -8.36 -6.56
C ASP A 110 0.56 -9.19 -7.84
N PRO A 111 -0.10 -8.63 -8.87
CA PRO A 111 -0.40 -9.36 -10.11
C PRO A 111 0.86 -9.82 -10.84
N ASP A 112 1.99 -9.12 -10.70
CA ASP A 112 3.26 -9.51 -11.36
C ASP A 112 3.86 -10.78 -10.73
N GLN A 113 3.46 -11.13 -9.50
CA GLN A 113 3.81 -12.43 -8.91
C GLN A 113 3.17 -13.60 -9.65
N PHE A 114 2.01 -13.38 -10.27
CA PHE A 114 1.37 -14.42 -11.08
C PHE A 114 2.19 -14.74 -12.33
N GLU A 115 2.67 -13.71 -13.04
CA GLU A 115 3.56 -13.89 -14.20
C GLU A 115 4.86 -14.61 -13.80
N LYS A 116 5.47 -14.21 -12.67
CA LYS A 116 6.68 -14.91 -12.16
C LYS A 116 6.41 -16.38 -11.85
N ARG A 117 5.27 -16.70 -11.24
CA ARG A 117 4.89 -18.11 -10.97
C ARG A 117 4.68 -18.91 -12.26
N LEU A 118 4.05 -18.31 -13.27
CA LEU A 118 3.87 -18.94 -14.58
C LEU A 118 5.18 -19.14 -15.35
N SER A 119 6.13 -18.20 -15.20
CA SER A 119 7.47 -18.30 -15.80
C SER A 119 8.38 -19.34 -15.14
N GLY A 120 8.00 -19.83 -13.95
CA GLY A 120 8.73 -20.88 -13.22
C GLY A 120 8.40 -22.30 -13.69
N ASN A 121 9.20 -23.29 -13.26
CA ASN A 121 9.05 -24.70 -13.64
C ASN A 121 7.67 -25.30 -13.36
N ASP A 122 6.89 -24.74 -12.43
CA ASP A 122 5.55 -25.21 -12.09
C ASP A 122 4.43 -24.59 -12.96
N GLY A 123 4.73 -23.54 -13.73
CA GLY A 123 3.78 -22.94 -14.67
C GLY A 123 3.67 -23.67 -16.02
N PHE A 124 4.61 -24.57 -16.31
CA PHE A 124 4.64 -25.39 -17.54
C PHE A 124 4.04 -26.80 -17.37
N LYS A 125 3.42 -27.09 -16.21
CA LYS A 125 2.80 -28.38 -15.89
C LYS A 125 1.31 -28.40 -16.16
#